data_AF-A0A7Y5HG31-F1
#
_entry.id   AF-A0A7Y5HG31-F1
#
_cell.length_a   1.000
_cell.length_b   1.000
_cell.length_c   1.000
_cell.angle_alpha   90.00
_cell.angle_beta   90.00
_cell.angle_gamma   90.00
#
_symmetry.space_group_name_H-M   'P 1'
#
loop_
_entity.id
_entity.type
_entity.pdbx_description
1 polymer ?
#
loop_
_entity_poly.entity_id
_entity_poly.type
_entity_poly.pdbx_seq_one_letter_code
_entity_poly.pdbx_strand_id
1 'polypeptide(L)'
;MQEVSCRATRILLDGLEQVGLDPERSSWPTPLAQLRDPRQRMSWAAFVAVLDQVAALAEGRITLLALGRALADAPATRLLLGMVRPFVGDGWGHLHALRWGGTALVPVVKVDLSVGPDGRAVLTGRLDESFPGSSHYFALTNGVSLALSERVLGQTLPYEAIATPHLGRLT
;
A
#
# COMPACT_ATOMS: atom_id res chain seq x y z
N MET A 1 -15.11 -12.19 12.14
CA MET A 1 -13.71 -12.54 11.80
C MET A 1 -13.27 -11.59 10.70
N GLN A 2 -12.22 -10.81 10.92
CA GLN A 2 -11.70 -9.87 9.93
C GLN A 2 -10.82 -10.62 8.94
N GLU A 3 -11.21 -10.64 7.67
CA GLU A 3 -10.50 -11.34 6.61
C GLU A 3 -10.02 -10.40 5.51
N VAL A 4 -8.84 -10.70 4.98
CA VAL A 4 -8.23 -10.02 3.84
C VAL A 4 -8.14 -10.99 2.67
N SER A 5 -8.37 -10.50 1.45
CA SER A 5 -8.11 -11.27 0.24
C SER A 5 -6.60 -11.45 0.04
N CYS A 6 -6.18 -12.66 -0.37
CA CYS A 6 -4.78 -12.93 -0.74
C CYS A 6 -4.36 -12.21 -2.04
N ARG A 7 -5.25 -11.43 -2.68
CA ARG A 7 -4.85 -10.46 -3.70
C ARG A 7 -3.82 -9.46 -3.14
N ALA A 8 -3.98 -9.03 -1.90
CA ALA A 8 -3.06 -8.13 -1.22
C ALA A 8 -1.66 -8.74 -1.12
N THR A 9 -1.58 -9.99 -0.65
CA THR A 9 -0.32 -10.73 -0.54
C THR A 9 0.28 -11.05 -1.89
N ARG A 10 -0.53 -11.35 -2.91
CA ARG A 10 -0.02 -11.52 -4.29
C ARG A 10 0.68 -10.26 -4.79
N ILE A 11 0.08 -9.08 -4.59
CA ILE A 11 0.69 -7.80 -4.98
C ILE A 11 2.01 -7.58 -4.24
N LEU A 12 2.06 -7.89 -2.93
CA LEU A 12 3.30 -7.80 -2.14
C LEU A 12 4.40 -8.71 -2.70
N LEU A 13 4.07 -9.97 -3.01
CA LEU A 13 5.01 -10.94 -3.57
C LEU A 13 5.51 -10.52 -4.95
N ASP A 14 4.62 -10.04 -5.82
CA ASP A 14 4.98 -9.51 -7.14
C ASP A 14 5.96 -8.31 -7.00
N GLY A 15 5.71 -7.42 -6.03
CA GLY A 15 6.61 -6.29 -5.75
C GLY A 15 7.99 -6.72 -5.25
N LEU A 16 8.06 -7.73 -4.38
CA LEU A 16 9.32 -8.32 -3.92
C LEU A 16 10.14 -8.86 -5.10
N GLU A 17 9.52 -9.66 -5.97
CA GLU A 17 10.16 -10.22 -7.15
C GLU A 17 10.67 -9.11 -8.09
N GLN A 18 9.89 -8.05 -8.29
CA GLN A 18 10.28 -6.89 -9.10
C GLN A 18 11.51 -6.15 -8.57
N VAL A 19 11.72 -6.11 -7.25
CA VAL A 19 12.90 -5.49 -6.65
C VAL A 19 14.04 -6.49 -6.42
N GLY A 20 13.95 -7.69 -6.99
CA GLY A 20 14.99 -8.72 -6.92
C GLY A 20 15.06 -9.46 -5.58
N LEU A 21 14.00 -9.39 -4.77
CA LEU A 21 13.85 -10.19 -3.56
C LEU A 21 13.10 -11.48 -3.91
N ASP A 22 13.66 -12.62 -3.51
CA ASP A 22 13.15 -13.95 -3.84
C ASP A 22 12.24 -14.47 -2.72
N PRO A 23 10.90 -14.50 -2.91
CA PRO A 23 9.99 -14.98 -1.88
C PRO A 23 10.16 -16.46 -1.57
N GLU A 24 10.65 -17.28 -2.51
CA GLU A 24 10.81 -18.74 -2.33
C GLU A 24 11.85 -19.09 -1.27
N ARG A 25 12.74 -18.15 -0.93
CA ARG A 25 13.80 -18.33 0.09
C ARG A 25 13.36 -17.98 1.50
N SER A 26 12.12 -17.54 1.69
CA SER A 26 11.62 -17.07 2.98
C SER A 26 10.68 -18.09 3.63
N SER A 27 10.73 -18.17 4.96
CA SER A 27 9.76 -18.94 5.75
C SER A 27 8.50 -18.12 5.95
N TRP A 28 7.46 -18.39 5.16
CA TRP A 28 6.19 -17.69 5.26
C TRP A 28 5.29 -18.28 6.35
N PRO A 29 4.51 -17.46 7.08
CA PRO A 29 3.55 -17.92 8.08
C PRO A 29 2.34 -18.66 7.47
N THR A 30 2.21 -18.65 6.14
CA THR A 30 1.16 -19.30 5.37
C THR A 30 1.79 -19.85 4.09
N PRO A 31 1.36 -21.03 3.58
CA PRO A 31 1.95 -21.60 2.38
C PRO A 31 1.98 -20.63 1.21
N LEU A 32 3.13 -20.50 0.55
CA LEU A 32 3.33 -19.51 -0.51
C LEU A 32 2.34 -19.67 -1.67
N ALA A 33 1.96 -20.90 -2.00
CA ALA A 33 0.91 -21.18 -2.99
C ALA A 33 -0.44 -20.54 -2.62
N GLN A 34 -0.80 -20.53 -1.34
CA GLN A 34 -2.01 -19.87 -0.85
C GLN A 34 -1.88 -18.34 -0.90
N LEU A 35 -0.72 -17.80 -0.52
CA LEU A 35 -0.44 -16.36 -0.59
C LEU A 35 -0.50 -15.80 -2.02
N ARG A 36 -0.19 -16.64 -3.02
CA ARG A 36 -0.24 -16.30 -4.45
C ARG A 36 -1.64 -16.41 -5.07
N ASP A 37 -2.57 -17.15 -4.46
CA ASP A 37 -3.91 -17.37 -5.03
C ASP A 37 -4.87 -16.25 -4.62
N PRO A 38 -5.26 -15.33 -5.52
CA PRO A 38 -6.11 -14.19 -5.17
C PRO A 38 -7.54 -14.58 -4.76
N ARG A 39 -7.96 -15.84 -4.97
CA ARG A 39 -9.27 -16.35 -4.54
C ARG A 39 -9.29 -16.74 -3.06
N GLN A 40 -8.12 -16.96 -2.46
CA GLN A 40 -7.99 -17.30 -1.06
C GLN A 40 -8.21 -16.07 -0.17
N ARG A 41 -8.59 -16.34 1.07
CA ARG A 41 -8.74 -15.35 2.13
C ARG A 41 -7.90 -15.77 3.33
N MET A 42 -7.48 -14.80 4.13
CA MET A 42 -6.74 -15.04 5.37
C MET A 42 -7.21 -14.09 6.47
N SER A 43 -6.96 -14.45 7.73
CA SER A 43 -7.22 -13.54 8.84
C SER A 43 -6.30 -12.32 8.78
N TRP A 44 -6.76 -11.20 9.35
CA TRP A 44 -5.92 -10.01 9.49
C TRP A 44 -4.58 -10.32 10.20
N ALA A 45 -4.60 -11.14 11.25
CA ALA A 45 -3.40 -11.54 11.97
C ALA A 45 -2.38 -12.29 11.09
N ALA A 46 -2.86 -13.20 10.22
CA ALA A 46 -2.00 -13.87 9.26
C ALA A 46 -1.41 -12.88 8.24
N PHE A 47 -2.21 -11.92 7.78
CA PHE A 47 -1.74 -10.87 6.88
C PHE A 47 -0.66 -9.97 7.52
N VAL A 48 -0.82 -9.58 8.79
CA VAL A 48 0.19 -8.84 9.54
C VAL A 48 1.50 -9.63 9.65
N ALA A 49 1.42 -10.93 9.96
CA ALA A 49 2.62 -11.78 9.99
C ALA A 49 3.32 -11.86 8.61
N VAL A 50 2.56 -11.84 7.51
CA VAL A 50 3.13 -11.75 6.16
C VAL A 50 3.85 -10.41 5.96
N LEU A 51 3.27 -9.29 6.40
CA LEU A 51 3.91 -7.97 6.31
C LEU A 51 5.21 -7.89 7.11
N ASP A 52 5.25 -8.50 8.29
CA ASP A 52 6.46 -8.57 9.11
C ASP A 52 7.54 -9.41 8.43
N GLN A 53 7.16 -10.51 7.79
CA GLN A 53 8.09 -11.32 6.99
C GLN A 53 8.60 -10.57 5.75
N VAL A 54 7.75 -9.77 5.10
CA VAL A 54 8.15 -8.87 4.00
C VAL A 54 9.18 -7.85 4.49
N ALA A 55 8.95 -7.24 5.66
CA ALA A 55 9.86 -6.29 6.25
C ALA A 55 11.22 -6.92 6.59
N ALA A 56 11.21 -8.10 7.20
CA ALA A 56 12.43 -8.86 7.49
C ALA A 56 13.20 -9.22 6.21
N LEU A 57 12.51 -9.58 5.12
CA LEU A 57 13.14 -9.89 3.84
C LEU A 57 13.75 -8.64 3.16
N ALA A 58 13.12 -7.49 3.34
CA ALA A 58 13.58 -6.21 2.79
C ALA A 58 14.71 -5.57 3.62
N GLU A 59 14.82 -5.93 4.90
CA GLU A 59 15.73 -5.32 5.86
C GLU A 59 17.18 -5.27 5.35
N GLY A 60 17.78 -4.07 5.40
CA GLY A 60 19.15 -3.82 4.93
C GLY A 60 19.35 -3.87 3.41
N ARG A 61 18.31 -4.21 2.63
CA ARG A 61 18.38 -4.31 1.15
C ARG A 61 17.60 -3.21 0.44
N ILE A 62 16.40 -2.91 0.94
CA ILE A 62 15.52 -1.87 0.42
C ILE A 62 14.66 -1.32 1.56
N THR A 63 14.32 -0.03 1.51
CA THR A 63 13.36 0.51 2.48
C THR A 63 11.95 0.03 2.14
N LEU A 64 11.10 -0.15 3.15
CA LEU A 64 9.68 -0.47 2.92
C LEU A 64 8.97 0.61 2.09
N LEU A 65 9.42 1.87 2.18
CA LEU A 65 8.94 2.94 1.32
C LEU A 65 9.28 2.69 -0.16
N ALA A 66 10.53 2.30 -0.45
CA ALA A 66 10.96 1.99 -1.81
C ALA A 66 10.30 0.71 -2.35
N LEU A 67 10.09 -0.31 -1.51
CA LEU A 67 9.28 -1.46 -1.87
C LEU A 67 7.83 -1.05 -2.18
N GLY A 68 7.22 -0.19 -1.36
CA GLY A 68 5.91 0.39 -1.63
C GLY A 68 5.83 1.11 -2.98
N ARG A 69 6.88 1.86 -3.35
CA ARG A 69 6.94 2.50 -4.69
C ARG A 69 6.95 1.46 -5.82
N ALA A 70 7.63 0.34 -5.65
CA ALA A 70 7.62 -0.75 -6.63
C ALA A 70 6.23 -1.42 -6.76
N LEU A 71 5.48 -1.55 -5.66
CA LEU A 71 4.10 -2.08 -5.70
C LEU A 71 3.16 -1.23 -6.58
N ALA A 72 3.47 0.05 -6.82
CA ALA A 72 2.72 0.86 -7.77
C ALA A 72 2.82 0.36 -9.22
N ASP A 73 3.87 -0.41 -9.55
CA ASP A 73 4.06 -1.06 -10.85
C ASP A 73 3.45 -2.44 -10.97
N ALA A 74 2.89 -2.98 -9.88
CA ALA A 74 2.17 -4.24 -9.94
C ALA A 74 0.99 -4.12 -10.94
N PRO A 75 0.72 -5.16 -11.76
CA PRO A 75 -0.34 -5.12 -12.78
C PRO A 75 -1.70 -4.68 -12.24
N ALA A 76 -2.06 -5.12 -11.03
CA ALA A 76 -3.31 -4.75 -10.37
C ALA A 76 -3.39 -3.24 -10.08
N THR A 77 -2.29 -2.63 -9.62
CA THR A 77 -2.22 -1.19 -9.33
C THR A 77 -2.28 -0.37 -10.62
N ARG A 78 -1.61 -0.81 -11.68
CA ARG A 78 -1.65 -0.16 -13.01
C ARG A 78 -3.05 -0.16 -13.62
N LEU A 79 -3.79 -1.26 -13.50
CA LEU A 79 -5.18 -1.35 -13.99
C LEU A 79 -6.07 -0.30 -13.29
N LEU A 80 -5.97 -0.19 -11.97
CA LEU A 80 -6.74 0.78 -11.20
C LEU A 80 -6.43 2.22 -11.60
N LEU A 81 -5.15 2.56 -11.82
CA LEU A 81 -4.78 3.88 -12.33
C LEU A 81 -5.35 4.15 -13.73
N GLY A 82 -5.27 3.16 -14.62
CA GLY A 82 -5.84 3.27 -15.97
C GLY A 82 -7.36 3.49 -15.95
N MET A 83 -8.06 2.89 -14.99
CA MET A 83 -9.50 3.07 -14.82
C MET A 83 -9.86 4.41 -14.20
N VAL A 84 -9.04 4.94 -13.30
CA VAL A 84 -9.33 6.21 -12.62
C VAL A 84 -8.99 7.40 -13.52
N ARG A 85 -7.87 7.36 -14.26
CA ARG A 85 -7.35 8.48 -15.08
C ARG A 85 -8.37 9.22 -15.97
N PRO A 86 -9.36 8.58 -16.61
CA PRO A 86 -10.36 9.29 -17.43
C PRO A 86 -11.41 10.08 -16.65
N PHE A 87 -11.65 9.74 -15.37
CA PHE A 87 -12.74 10.31 -14.56
C PHE A 87 -12.29 11.49 -13.70
N VAL A 88 -11.05 11.91 -13.86
CA VAL A 88 -10.43 12.89 -13.00
C VAL A 88 -9.83 13.97 -13.85
N GLY A 89 -10.36 15.18 -13.71
CA GLY A 89 -9.70 16.37 -14.23
C GLY A 89 -8.32 16.55 -13.58
N ASP A 90 -7.48 17.38 -14.21
CA ASP A 90 -6.07 17.58 -13.87
C ASP A 90 -5.83 17.85 -12.36
N GLY A 91 -6.82 18.41 -11.66
CA GLY A 91 -6.77 18.70 -10.22
C GLY A 91 -7.28 17.61 -9.28
N TRP A 92 -7.99 16.56 -9.72
CA TRP A 92 -8.62 15.57 -8.81
C TRP A 92 -8.09 14.14 -8.98
N GLY A 93 -7.30 13.91 -10.04
CA GLY A 93 -6.71 12.61 -10.38
C GLY A 93 -5.91 11.99 -9.26
N HIS A 94 -5.12 12.84 -8.62
CA HIS A 94 -4.25 12.44 -7.54
C HIS A 94 -5.04 11.95 -6.32
N LEU A 95 -6.12 12.65 -5.97
CA LEU A 95 -6.93 12.36 -4.78
C LEU A 95 -7.65 11.02 -4.88
N HIS A 96 -8.20 10.73 -6.05
CA HIS A 96 -8.80 9.44 -6.29
C HIS A 96 -7.74 8.34 -6.40
N ALA A 97 -6.66 8.53 -7.16
CA ALA A 97 -5.60 7.52 -7.26
C ALA A 97 -5.01 7.16 -5.89
N LEU A 98 -4.84 8.14 -5.01
CA LEU A 98 -4.33 7.96 -3.64
C LEU A 98 -5.33 7.26 -2.73
N ARG A 99 -6.61 7.67 -2.79
CA ARG A 99 -7.69 7.01 -2.06
C ARG A 99 -7.85 5.56 -2.50
N TRP A 100 -7.83 5.28 -3.80
CA TRP A 100 -8.00 3.94 -4.34
C TRP A 100 -6.76 3.07 -4.20
N GLY A 101 -5.54 3.64 -4.28
CA GLY A 101 -4.28 2.90 -4.16
C GLY A 101 -4.08 2.27 -2.78
N GLY A 102 -4.39 3.01 -1.71
CA GLY A 102 -4.38 2.47 -0.35
C GLY A 102 -5.46 1.39 -0.14
N THR A 103 -6.67 1.64 -0.63
CA THR A 103 -7.80 0.69 -0.54
C THR A 103 -7.60 -0.56 -1.40
N ALA A 104 -6.82 -0.46 -2.48
CA ALA A 104 -6.56 -1.58 -3.40
C ALA A 104 -5.64 -2.64 -2.82
N LEU A 105 -4.65 -2.22 -2.03
CA LEU A 105 -3.84 -3.15 -1.26
C LEU A 105 -4.63 -3.72 -0.10
N VAL A 106 -5.40 -2.89 0.62
CA VAL A 106 -6.24 -3.35 1.73
C VAL A 106 -7.51 -2.50 1.84
N PRO A 107 -8.71 -3.08 1.62
CA PRO A 107 -9.96 -2.32 1.55
C PRO A 107 -10.45 -1.76 2.89
N VAL A 108 -9.73 -2.00 3.98
CA VAL A 108 -10.12 -1.59 5.34
C VAL A 108 -9.51 -0.26 5.79
N VAL A 109 -8.64 0.35 4.98
CA VAL A 109 -8.14 1.70 5.24
C VAL A 109 -9.09 2.74 4.68
N LYS A 110 -9.53 3.63 5.56
CA LYS A 110 -10.20 4.87 5.18
C LYS A 110 -9.12 5.89 4.89
N VAL A 111 -9.05 6.34 3.64
CA VAL A 111 -8.19 7.45 3.24
C VAL A 111 -9.06 8.71 3.18
N ASP A 112 -8.83 9.61 4.12
CA ASP A 112 -9.39 10.95 4.13
C ASP A 112 -8.44 11.93 3.47
N LEU A 113 -8.99 13.03 2.98
CA LEU A 113 -8.25 14.14 2.40
C LEU A 113 -8.75 15.43 3.02
N SER A 114 -7.82 16.30 3.41
CA SER A 114 -8.09 17.70 3.70
C SER A 114 -7.16 18.60 2.90
N VAL A 115 -7.63 19.78 2.50
CA VAL A 115 -6.78 20.82 1.89
C VAL A 115 -6.59 21.91 2.94
N GLY A 116 -5.35 22.19 3.28
CA GLY A 116 -4.97 23.24 4.22
C GLY A 116 -5.23 24.64 3.66
N PRO A 117 -5.29 25.67 4.53
CA PRO A 117 -5.51 27.05 4.12
C PRO A 117 -4.39 27.63 3.25
N ASP A 118 -3.22 26.99 3.21
CA ASP A 118 -2.08 27.29 2.35
C ASP A 118 -2.13 26.57 0.99
N GLY A 119 -3.22 25.82 0.73
CA GLY A 119 -3.41 25.05 -0.50
C GLY A 119 -2.73 23.68 -0.50
N ARG A 120 -2.08 23.27 0.60
CA ARG A 120 -1.46 21.93 0.69
C ARG A 120 -2.50 20.83 0.90
N ALA A 121 -2.38 19.74 0.16
CA ALA A 121 -3.28 18.60 0.26
C ALA A 121 -2.74 17.57 1.27
N VAL A 122 -3.49 17.30 2.32
CA VAL A 122 -3.15 16.37 3.39
C VAL A 122 -4.00 15.12 3.25
N LEU A 123 -3.38 13.97 3.02
CA LEU A 123 -4.05 12.67 3.09
C LEU A 123 -3.87 12.07 4.47
N THR A 124 -4.95 11.53 5.02
CA THR A 124 -4.94 10.83 6.31
C THR A 124 -5.44 9.42 6.09
N GLY A 125 -4.55 8.44 6.25
CA GLY A 125 -4.91 7.04 6.28
C GLY A 125 -5.28 6.62 7.69
N ARG A 126 -6.50 6.13 7.87
CA ARG A 126 -6.99 5.57 9.13
C ARG A 126 -7.29 4.09 8.95
N LEU A 127 -6.66 3.27 9.77
CA LEU A 127 -7.08 1.89 9.93
C LEU A 127 -8.18 1.87 10.99
N ASP A 128 -9.26 1.13 10.74
CA ASP A 128 -10.32 0.97 11.73
C ASP A 128 -9.75 0.36 13.02
N GLU A 129 -10.17 0.87 14.18
CA GLU A 129 -9.63 0.48 15.49
C GLU A 129 -9.79 -1.02 15.78
N SER A 130 -10.75 -1.66 15.11
CA SER A 130 -10.94 -3.10 15.20
C SER A 130 -9.79 -3.90 14.58
N PHE A 131 -8.92 -3.29 13.77
CA PHE A 131 -7.74 -3.92 13.17
C PHE A 131 -6.48 -3.45 13.90
N PRO A 132 -5.70 -4.36 14.53
CA PRO A 132 -4.43 -4.01 15.13
C PRO A 132 -3.46 -3.48 14.07
N GLY A 133 -2.82 -2.35 14.38
CA GLY A 133 -1.90 -1.65 13.50
C GLY A 133 -0.61 -2.40 13.20
N SER A 134 -0.12 -2.26 11.96
CA SER A 134 1.26 -2.63 11.58
C SER A 134 1.97 -1.40 11.02
N SER A 135 3.11 -1.01 11.62
CA SER A 135 3.93 0.10 11.11
C SER A 135 4.47 -0.20 9.70
N HIS A 136 4.80 -1.46 9.42
CA HIS A 136 5.25 -1.94 8.11
C HIS A 136 4.19 -1.73 7.03
N TYR A 137 2.92 -1.99 7.37
CA TYR A 137 1.79 -1.73 6.50
C TYR A 137 1.70 -0.26 6.07
N PHE A 138 1.79 0.67 7.03
CA PHE A 138 1.76 2.09 6.73
C PHE A 138 2.95 2.49 5.85
N ALA A 139 4.17 2.03 6.16
CA ALA A 139 5.35 2.33 5.36
C ALA A 139 5.21 1.90 3.89
N LEU A 140 4.67 0.70 3.63
CA LEU A 140 4.40 0.20 2.28
C LEU A 140 3.31 1.02 1.57
N THR A 141 2.20 1.29 2.26
CA THR A 141 1.08 2.09 1.71
C THR A 141 1.52 3.51 1.37
N ASN A 142 2.41 4.08 2.18
CA ASN A 142 3.02 5.39 1.93
C ASN A 142 3.88 5.37 0.68
N GLY A 143 4.70 4.33 0.49
CA GLY A 143 5.50 4.16 -0.72
C GLY A 143 4.66 4.08 -1.99
N VAL A 144 3.56 3.30 -1.95
CA VAL A 144 2.59 3.25 -3.06
C VAL A 144 2.03 4.63 -3.32
N SER A 145 1.53 5.30 -2.28
CA SER A 145 0.90 6.61 -2.39
C SER A 145 1.84 7.63 -3.05
N LEU A 146 3.10 7.70 -2.63
CA LEU A 146 4.10 8.58 -3.25
C LEU A 146 4.31 8.27 -4.74
N ALA A 147 4.47 6.99 -5.10
CA ALA A 147 4.64 6.61 -6.50
C ALA A 147 3.41 6.91 -7.35
N LEU A 148 2.20 6.79 -6.80
CA LEU A 148 0.96 7.14 -7.49
C LEU A 148 0.83 8.65 -7.69
N SER A 149 1.13 9.44 -6.66
CA SER A 149 1.18 10.90 -6.77
C SER A 149 2.12 11.34 -7.89
N GLU A 150 3.35 10.82 -7.92
CA GLU A 150 4.34 11.18 -8.95
C GLU A 150 3.86 10.84 -10.35
N ARG A 151 3.22 9.68 -10.56
CA ARG A 151 2.75 9.27 -11.89
C ARG A 151 1.57 10.06 -12.39
N VAL A 152 0.69 10.48 -11.47
CA VAL A 152 -0.52 11.23 -11.82
C VAL A 152 -0.23 12.72 -11.96
N LEU A 153 0.65 13.27 -11.11
CA LEU A 153 0.95 14.71 -11.07
C LEU A 153 2.23 15.12 -11.80
N GLY A 154 3.11 14.17 -12.14
CA GLY A 154 4.43 14.46 -12.70
C GLY A 154 5.41 15.11 -11.71
N GLN A 155 5.06 15.16 -10.42
CA GLN A 155 5.88 15.76 -9.36
C GLN A 155 5.77 14.96 -8.06
N THR A 156 6.86 14.97 -7.28
CA THR A 156 6.89 14.42 -5.91
C THR A 156 6.35 15.48 -4.95
N LEU A 157 5.25 15.18 -4.25
CA LEU A 157 4.74 16.07 -3.20
C LEU A 157 5.60 15.95 -1.93
N PRO A 158 5.84 17.07 -1.20
CA PRO A 158 6.50 17.01 0.10
C PRO A 158 5.70 16.12 1.04
N TYR A 159 6.34 15.34 1.90
CA TYR A 159 5.68 14.28 2.66
C TYR A 159 6.09 14.26 4.12
N GLU A 160 5.12 14.21 5.03
CA GLU A 160 5.34 13.97 6.45
C GLU A 160 4.55 12.74 6.93
N ALA A 161 5.28 11.64 7.21
CA ALA A 161 4.75 10.41 7.78
C ALA A 161 4.54 10.55 9.30
N ILE A 162 3.31 10.77 9.76
CA ILE A 162 2.99 10.52 11.18
C ILE A 162 2.35 9.15 11.25
N ALA A 163 3.14 8.11 11.51
CA ALA A 163 2.65 6.75 11.74
C ALA A 163 2.45 6.53 13.25
N THR A 164 1.20 6.61 13.70
CA THR A 164 0.79 5.94 14.95
C THR A 164 0.13 4.60 14.58
N PRO A 165 -0.07 3.65 15.52
CA PRO A 165 -0.56 2.32 15.17
C PRO A 165 -1.85 2.29 14.33
N HIS A 166 -2.67 3.35 14.36
CA HIS A 166 -3.92 3.43 13.62
C HIS A 166 -4.03 4.65 12.67
N LEU A 167 -2.97 5.47 12.57
CA LEU A 167 -2.98 6.72 11.82
C LEU A 167 -1.71 6.87 10.98
N GLY A 168 -1.88 7.19 9.70
CA GLY A 168 -0.83 7.68 8.80
C GLY A 168 -1.24 9.04 8.22
N ARG A 169 -0.29 9.97 8.05
CA ARG A 169 -0.51 11.26 7.37
C ARG A 169 0.42 11.38 6.15
N LEU A 170 -0.04 12.03 5.07
CA LEU A 170 0.74 12.60 3.96
C LEU A 170 0.36 14.09 3.86
N THR A 171 1.30 14.99 3.58
CA THR A 171 1.09 16.45 3.53
C THR A 171 1.41 17.05 2.16
#